data_AF-A0A966SKX8-F1
#
_entry.id   AF-A0A966SKX8-F1
#
_cell.length_a   1.000
_cell.length_b   1.000
_cell.length_c   1.000
_cell.angle_alpha   90.00
_cell.angle_beta   90.00
_cell.angle_gamma   90.00
#
_symmetry.space_group_name_H-M   'P 1'
#
loop_
_entity.id
_entity.type
_entity.pdbx_description
1 polymer ?
#
loop_
_entity_poly.entity_id
_entity_poly.type
_entity_poly.pdbx_seq_one_letter_code
_entity_poly.pdbx_strand_id
1 'polypeptide(L)'
;MKPNCASSSSGSADQLHPDWKPRRTVFRPELVRSSSPGSATVSARPGSLLFWWRRLAPLAALIALLLPGVLQGASVTVSDAVVNLASSAGGAKNYTFTDATSGQSVTVALTLTSFSSDPAAVLSLLDGNSRVGVGNPNVGGDGNLIVYGEGVNFAASLVSASAGVNAGSVTFRVQGLGLRAVSGTAPLYWQSSATASNAFTLTGETVNTLDAAGASLNGSSYAGQLGFSVNDGSDAQLSDAGTIAGLGLVLNVSFTTNGVVTAPLITSWFTAYSGKYARIYTSDTTKNAGTAATVWTNGTTSQALPVYSGVQEISSSINWVYIRSSGLGSHTMGPWYLDAQHQQLFPNFPTNQKVYYRLPRTPSVPGTKTANNGGAIGYFVDGVAMFNSWDAYYWNGSAEVQSMGNGTGYWNRDAYVNEGQSFDGNNAHQAGGQHHYHANPPALRFLLGDHVDFNSTTKVYSESTAAPTKHSPILGWVADGYPIYGPYGYANAADANSGVRRMISGYVLRNGQSNTVNLASTGRTTLPQWAVRLYQVTASQAGPTVSPQYPLGRYMEDN
;
A
#
# COMPACT_ATOMS: atom_id res chain seq x y z
N MET A 1 -48.87 9.89 10.41
CA MET A 1 -49.10 8.45 10.12
C MET A 1 -47.86 7.70 10.59
N LYS A 2 -48.00 6.74 11.52
CA LYS A 2 -46.89 5.93 12.04
C LYS A 2 -46.32 5.02 10.94
N PRO A 3 -45.00 4.85 10.78
CA PRO A 3 -44.47 3.74 10.01
C PRO A 3 -44.29 2.51 10.92
N ASN A 4 -44.80 1.39 10.44
CA ASN A 4 -44.68 0.07 11.06
C ASN A 4 -43.28 -0.50 10.83
N CYS A 5 -42.65 -0.98 11.91
CA CYS A 5 -41.57 -1.96 11.85
C CYS A 5 -42.13 -3.32 11.43
N ALA A 6 -41.49 -3.99 10.47
CA ALA A 6 -41.68 -5.41 10.23
C ALA A 6 -40.35 -6.14 10.34
N SER A 7 -40.38 -7.17 11.19
CA SER A 7 -39.35 -8.07 11.65
C SER A 7 -38.69 -8.91 10.53
N SER A 8 -37.37 -9.11 10.62
CA SER A 8 -36.67 -10.17 9.90
C SER A 8 -36.84 -11.51 10.62
N SER A 9 -37.31 -12.51 9.89
CA SER A 9 -37.37 -13.91 10.33
C SER A 9 -35.98 -14.54 10.29
N SER A 10 -35.56 -15.07 11.44
CA SER A 10 -34.44 -15.98 11.62
C SER A 10 -34.73 -17.34 10.98
N GLY A 11 -33.84 -17.80 10.09
CA GLY A 11 -33.79 -19.18 9.61
C GLY A 11 -32.42 -19.77 9.91
N SER A 12 -32.36 -20.75 10.81
CA SER A 12 -31.18 -21.53 11.18
C SER A 12 -31.26 -22.96 10.62
N ALA A 13 -30.06 -23.48 10.33
CA ALA A 13 -29.62 -24.89 10.40
C ALA A 13 -29.60 -25.78 9.13
N ASP A 14 -28.37 -26.29 8.90
CA ASP A 14 -27.93 -27.62 8.45
C ASP A 14 -28.27 -28.16 7.04
N GLN A 15 -27.22 -28.53 6.27
CA GLN A 15 -26.73 -29.92 6.20
C GLN A 15 -25.50 -30.12 5.27
N LEU A 16 -24.46 -30.73 5.87
CA LEU A 16 -23.64 -31.87 5.43
C LEU A 16 -23.24 -32.10 3.95
N HIS A 17 -21.92 -32.25 3.77
CA HIS A 17 -21.19 -32.88 2.64
C HIS A 17 -21.64 -34.32 2.35
N PRO A 18 -21.49 -34.82 1.10
CA PRO A 18 -20.36 -35.73 0.83
C PRO A 18 -19.73 -35.68 -0.59
N ASP A 19 -18.47 -36.13 -0.65
CA ASP A 19 -17.72 -36.82 -1.70
C ASP A 19 -17.78 -36.40 -3.18
N TRP A 20 -16.63 -36.02 -3.77
CA TRP A 20 -16.28 -36.42 -5.15
C TRP A 20 -14.74 -36.56 -5.34
N LYS A 21 -14.31 -37.73 -5.82
CA LYS A 21 -12.91 -38.14 -6.10
C LYS A 21 -12.29 -37.44 -7.32
N PRO A 22 -10.94 -37.35 -7.42
CA PRO A 22 -10.25 -36.74 -8.56
C PRO A 22 -10.05 -37.73 -9.72
N ARG A 23 -10.36 -37.31 -10.96
CA ARG A 23 -9.97 -38.02 -12.19
C ARG A 23 -8.60 -37.52 -12.68
N ARG A 24 -7.64 -38.44 -12.74
CA ARG A 24 -6.39 -38.31 -13.51
C ARG A 24 -6.70 -38.39 -15.00
N THR A 25 -6.16 -37.47 -15.80
CA THR A 25 -6.08 -37.61 -17.26
C THR A 25 -4.62 -37.69 -17.67
N VAL A 26 -4.27 -38.78 -18.34
CA VAL A 26 -2.94 -39.13 -18.85
C VAL A 26 -2.77 -38.51 -20.24
N PHE A 27 -1.69 -37.76 -20.45
CA PHE A 27 -1.27 -37.30 -21.78
C PHE A 27 -0.41 -38.39 -22.46
N ARG A 28 -0.75 -38.75 -23.71
CA ARG A 28 0.15 -39.43 -24.66
C ARG A 28 0.56 -38.43 -25.74
N PRO A 29 1.83 -38.41 -26.20
CA PRO A 29 2.25 -37.60 -27.32
C PRO A 29 2.20 -38.40 -28.62
N GLU A 30 1.70 -37.80 -29.70
CA GLU A 30 1.95 -38.24 -31.07
C GLU A 30 2.79 -37.18 -31.78
N LEU A 31 3.97 -37.61 -32.24
CA LEU A 31 4.75 -36.97 -33.28
C LEU A 31 4.02 -37.10 -34.63
N VAL A 32 4.21 -36.15 -35.55
CA VAL A 32 4.84 -36.40 -36.87
C VAL A 32 4.85 -35.15 -37.78
N ARG A 33 6.10 -34.78 -38.12
CA ARG A 33 6.70 -34.30 -39.39
C ARG A 33 6.45 -32.89 -39.98
N SER A 34 7.61 -32.35 -40.32
CA SER A 34 8.00 -31.19 -41.11
C SER A 34 7.78 -31.33 -42.62
N SER A 35 7.49 -30.21 -43.28
CA SER A 35 7.99 -29.91 -44.64
C SER A 35 8.13 -28.39 -44.81
N SER A 36 9.22 -27.98 -45.47
CA SER A 36 9.61 -26.61 -45.82
C SER A 36 9.52 -26.41 -47.36
N PRO A 37 9.99 -25.30 -47.96
CA PRO A 37 9.30 -24.01 -48.07
C PRO A 37 9.06 -23.60 -49.55
N GLY A 38 8.09 -22.71 -49.81
CA GLY A 38 7.84 -22.13 -51.12
C GLY A 38 8.14 -20.63 -51.16
N SER A 39 9.10 -20.23 -52.00
CA SER A 39 9.49 -18.86 -52.29
C SER A 39 8.48 -18.15 -53.20
N ALA A 40 8.14 -16.90 -52.90
CA ALA A 40 7.62 -15.96 -53.90
C ALA A 40 8.16 -14.55 -53.61
N THR A 41 8.99 -14.08 -54.53
CA THR A 41 9.54 -12.72 -54.64
C THR A 41 8.49 -11.80 -55.26
N VAL A 42 8.21 -10.65 -54.62
CA VAL A 42 7.50 -9.53 -55.27
C VAL A 42 8.25 -8.21 -55.04
N SER A 43 8.81 -7.76 -56.16
CA SER A 43 9.24 -6.41 -56.57
C SER A 43 8.74 -5.22 -55.74
N ALA A 44 9.69 -4.43 -55.23
CA ALA A 44 9.48 -3.10 -54.66
C ALA A 44 9.22 -2.03 -55.73
N ARG A 45 8.25 -1.13 -55.48
CA ARG A 45 8.17 0.21 -56.10
C ARG A 45 8.38 1.26 -55.00
N PRO A 46 9.22 2.29 -55.20
CA PRO A 46 9.50 3.31 -54.20
C PRO A 46 8.51 4.48 -54.35
N GLY A 47 7.80 4.83 -53.29
CA GLY A 47 6.99 6.06 -53.28
C GLY A 47 5.97 6.14 -52.17
N SER A 48 6.42 6.44 -50.95
CA SER A 48 5.73 7.27 -49.93
C SER A 48 6.32 7.03 -48.53
N LEU A 49 7.60 7.39 -48.36
CA LEU A 49 8.24 7.53 -47.05
C LEU A 49 8.00 8.97 -46.57
N LEU A 50 6.87 9.22 -45.92
CA LEU A 50 6.66 10.32 -44.97
C LEU A 50 5.19 10.22 -44.55
N PHE A 51 4.87 9.45 -43.51
CA PHE A 51 3.68 9.62 -42.63
C PHE A 51 3.48 8.49 -41.59
N TRP A 52 4.51 7.81 -41.06
CA TRP A 52 4.32 6.80 -40.00
C TRP A 52 5.47 6.71 -38.97
N TRP A 53 5.95 7.84 -38.45
CA TRP A 53 6.95 7.87 -37.35
C TRP A 53 6.50 8.68 -36.13
N ARG A 54 5.23 8.54 -35.74
CA ARG A 54 4.72 8.96 -34.43
C ARG A 54 3.62 8.01 -33.95
N ARG A 55 3.96 6.75 -33.64
CA ARG A 55 3.08 5.81 -32.91
C ARG A 55 3.73 4.49 -32.45
N LEU A 56 5.03 4.49 -32.13
CA LEU A 56 5.71 3.31 -31.53
C LEU A 56 6.67 3.70 -30.39
N ALA A 57 6.21 4.57 -29.50
CA ALA A 57 6.81 4.81 -28.19
C ALA A 57 5.68 5.32 -27.27
N PRO A 58 4.72 4.44 -26.93
CA PRO A 58 4.83 3.71 -25.66
C PRO A 58 4.11 2.34 -25.71
N LEU A 59 4.80 1.27 -26.07
CA LEU A 59 4.24 -0.09 -25.95
C LEU A 59 5.18 -1.07 -25.23
N ALA A 60 6.27 -0.57 -24.66
CA ALA A 60 7.22 -1.36 -23.87
C ALA A 60 7.07 -1.16 -22.35
N ALA A 61 6.17 -0.28 -21.90
CA ALA A 61 5.96 0.04 -20.47
C ALA A 61 4.63 -0.49 -19.90
N LEU A 62 3.89 -1.32 -20.64
CA LEU A 62 2.56 -1.80 -20.22
C LEU A 62 2.40 -3.34 -20.31
N ILE A 63 3.48 -4.08 -20.14
CA ILE A 63 3.47 -5.54 -19.96
C ILE A 63 4.49 -5.89 -18.86
N ALA A 64 4.19 -5.51 -17.62
CA ALA A 64 4.91 -5.99 -16.42
C ALA A 64 4.00 -6.15 -15.19
N LEU A 65 2.69 -5.92 -15.31
CA LEU A 65 1.71 -6.31 -14.31
C LEU A 65 0.73 -7.26 -14.99
N LEU A 66 0.66 -8.51 -14.52
CA LEU A 66 -0.48 -9.47 -14.59
C LEU A 66 -0.04 -10.94 -14.70
N LEU A 67 0.83 -11.41 -13.80
CA LEU A 67 0.95 -12.83 -13.47
C LEU A 67 1.09 -12.98 -11.94
N PRO A 68 0.24 -13.76 -11.26
CA PRO A 68 0.52 -14.18 -9.89
C PRO A 68 1.64 -15.22 -9.91
N GLY A 69 2.71 -14.96 -9.14
CA GLY A 69 3.76 -15.95 -8.88
C GLY A 69 5.08 -15.78 -9.66
N VAL A 70 5.33 -14.64 -10.29
CA VAL A 70 6.70 -14.36 -10.78
C VAL A 70 7.55 -14.04 -9.55
N LEU A 71 8.53 -14.91 -9.25
CA LEU A 71 9.60 -14.59 -8.30
C LEU A 71 10.25 -13.29 -8.78
N GLN A 72 10.06 -12.21 -8.02
CA GLN A 72 10.73 -10.96 -8.32
C GLN A 72 12.10 -11.01 -7.65
N GLY A 73 13.16 -11.02 -8.46
CA GLY A 73 14.52 -10.86 -7.98
C GLY A 73 14.74 -9.44 -7.49
N ALA A 74 15.18 -9.30 -6.25
CA ALA A 74 15.73 -8.07 -5.70
C ALA A 74 17.25 -8.22 -5.59
N SER A 75 17.98 -7.15 -5.91
CA SER A 75 19.41 -7.01 -5.64
C SER A 75 19.62 -5.64 -5.02
N VAL A 76 20.01 -5.63 -3.74
CA VAL A 76 20.07 -4.42 -2.93
C VAL A 76 21.51 -4.23 -2.46
N THR A 77 22.05 -3.03 -2.72
CA THR A 77 23.38 -2.63 -2.28
C THR A 77 23.27 -1.65 -1.11
N VAL A 78 24.07 -1.88 -0.07
CA VAL A 78 24.25 -0.97 1.06
C VAL A 78 25.72 -0.58 1.09
N SER A 79 25.98 0.70 1.34
CA SER A 79 27.33 1.22 1.55
C SER A 79 27.46 1.79 2.96
N ASP A 80 28.61 1.55 3.58
CA ASP A 80 28.93 2.01 4.94
C ASP A 80 30.41 2.36 5.03
N ALA A 81 30.81 3.02 6.11
CA ALA A 81 32.21 3.20 6.45
C ALA A 81 32.78 1.89 7.00
N VAL A 82 33.93 1.44 6.49
CA VAL A 82 34.61 0.25 7.01
C VAL A 82 35.04 0.46 8.47
N VAL A 83 35.33 1.71 8.87
CA VAL A 83 35.61 2.04 10.27
C VAL A 83 34.43 1.77 11.19
N ASN A 84 33.19 1.97 10.73
CA ASN A 84 31.98 1.72 11.54
C ASN A 84 31.82 0.22 11.84
N LEU A 85 32.21 -0.64 10.89
CA LEU A 85 32.22 -2.08 11.10
C LEU A 85 33.37 -2.48 12.04
N ALA A 86 34.58 -1.99 11.80
CA ALA A 86 35.74 -2.30 12.62
C ALA A 86 35.58 -1.83 14.08
N SER A 87 34.89 -0.72 14.32
CA SER A 87 34.64 -0.17 15.67
C SER A 87 33.43 -0.79 16.39
N SER A 88 32.68 -1.69 15.73
CA SER A 88 31.52 -2.34 16.35
C SER A 88 31.93 -3.43 17.34
N ALA A 89 31.06 -3.76 18.30
CA ALA A 89 31.38 -4.75 19.34
C ALA A 89 31.72 -6.12 18.70
N GLY A 90 32.97 -6.57 18.88
CA GLY A 90 33.48 -7.80 18.25
C GLY A 90 33.58 -7.73 16.71
N GLY A 91 33.60 -6.53 16.14
CA GLY A 91 33.61 -6.32 14.69
C GLY A 91 32.31 -6.72 13.99
N ALA A 92 31.21 -6.92 14.74
CA ALA A 92 29.94 -7.41 14.22
C ALA A 92 28.87 -6.30 14.11
N LYS A 93 28.24 -6.20 12.94
CA LYS A 93 27.13 -5.27 12.68
C LYS A 93 26.04 -5.91 11.82
N ASN A 94 24.78 -5.59 12.14
CA ASN A 94 23.64 -5.99 11.34
C ASN A 94 23.37 -4.96 10.24
N TYR A 95 23.24 -5.43 9.00
CA TYR A 95 22.88 -4.64 7.83
C TYR A 95 21.53 -5.09 7.31
N THR A 96 20.60 -4.15 7.16
CA THR A 96 19.26 -4.42 6.61
C THR A 96 19.19 -3.92 5.17
N PHE A 97 18.87 -4.84 4.27
CA PHE A 97 18.74 -4.63 2.84
C PHE A 97 17.26 -4.64 2.49
N THR A 98 16.70 -3.47 2.18
CA THR A 98 15.28 -3.33 1.82
C THR A 98 15.13 -3.13 0.32
N ASP A 99 14.39 -4.00 -0.34
CA ASP A 99 14.02 -3.78 -1.74
C ASP A 99 12.99 -2.66 -1.82
N ALA A 100 13.31 -1.58 -2.53
CA ALA A 100 12.43 -0.44 -2.68
C ALA A 100 11.13 -0.79 -3.42
N THR A 101 11.14 -1.85 -4.25
CA THR A 101 9.97 -2.23 -5.06
C THR A 101 8.95 -3.01 -4.23
N SER A 102 9.43 -3.99 -3.46
CA SER A 102 8.57 -4.84 -2.65
C SER A 102 8.39 -4.34 -1.20
N GLY A 103 9.30 -3.49 -0.70
CA GLY A 103 9.37 -3.12 0.71
C GLY A 103 9.79 -4.26 1.64
N GLN A 104 10.13 -5.43 1.09
CA GLN A 104 10.65 -6.55 1.84
C GLN A 104 12.13 -6.35 2.15
N SER A 105 12.57 -6.93 3.26
CA SER A 105 13.92 -6.78 3.75
C SER A 105 14.56 -8.07 4.21
N VAL A 106 15.89 -8.08 4.11
CA VAL A 106 16.78 -9.11 4.63
C VAL A 106 17.78 -8.44 5.56
N THR A 107 17.98 -8.99 6.75
CA THR A 107 19.04 -8.54 7.67
C THR A 107 20.16 -9.57 7.70
N VAL A 108 21.39 -9.12 7.45
CA VAL A 108 22.61 -9.93 7.50
C VAL A 108 23.49 -9.40 8.61
N ALA A 109 23.97 -10.28 9.48
CA ALA A 109 25.05 -9.98 10.41
C ALA A 109 26.37 -10.14 9.66
N LEU A 110 27.21 -9.11 9.68
CA LEU A 110 28.55 -9.14 9.12
C LEU A 110 29.56 -8.91 10.25
N THR A 111 30.58 -9.75 10.30
CA THR A 111 31.69 -9.65 11.23
C THR A 111 32.99 -9.42 10.47
N LEU A 112 33.80 -8.46 10.93
CA LEU A 112 35.16 -8.20 10.49
C LEU A 112 36.14 -8.56 11.60
N THR A 113 37.14 -9.40 11.32
CA THR A 113 38.23 -9.71 12.26
C THR A 113 39.59 -9.62 11.59
N SER A 114 40.64 -9.46 12.39
CA SER A 114 42.02 -9.57 11.92
C SER A 114 42.31 -11.00 11.42
N PHE A 115 43.11 -11.08 10.36
CA PHE A 115 43.83 -12.28 9.95
C PHE A 115 45.32 -11.98 10.16
N SER A 116 45.99 -12.72 11.02
CA SER A 116 47.42 -12.58 11.24
C SER A 116 47.99 -13.86 11.81
N SER A 117 49.27 -14.12 11.55
CA SER A 117 50.02 -15.14 12.29
C SER A 117 50.29 -14.74 13.75
N ASP A 118 50.17 -13.46 14.10
CA ASP A 118 50.25 -12.99 15.48
C ASP A 118 48.85 -13.09 16.15
N PRO A 119 48.68 -13.93 17.18
CA PRO A 119 47.40 -14.10 17.86
C PRO A 119 46.94 -12.86 18.65
N ALA A 120 47.84 -11.89 18.90
CA ALA A 120 47.52 -10.63 19.56
C ALA A 120 47.19 -9.50 18.57
N ALA A 121 47.21 -9.76 17.26
CA ALA A 121 46.84 -8.76 16.26
C ALA A 121 45.34 -8.43 16.31
N VAL A 122 45.02 -7.13 16.36
CA VAL A 122 43.66 -6.60 16.39
C VAL A 122 43.43 -5.61 15.27
N LEU A 123 42.15 -5.29 15.01
CA LEU A 123 41.79 -4.16 14.15
C LEU A 123 42.07 -2.85 14.90
N SER A 124 42.70 -1.89 14.22
CA SER A 124 42.99 -0.57 14.75
C SER A 124 42.41 0.51 13.86
N LEU A 125 41.85 1.56 14.47
CA LEU A 125 41.40 2.75 13.76
C LEU A 125 42.56 3.72 13.59
N LEU A 126 42.74 4.22 12.38
CA LEU A 126 43.86 5.07 12.00
C LEU A 126 43.36 6.37 11.35
N ASP A 127 44.26 7.35 11.26
CA ASP A 127 44.08 8.57 10.46
C ASP A 127 42.76 9.30 10.72
N GLY A 128 42.46 9.57 12.00
CA GLY A 128 41.24 10.27 12.39
C GLY A 128 39.95 9.46 12.17
N ASN A 129 40.02 8.14 12.34
CA ASN A 129 38.93 7.19 12.11
C ASN A 129 38.45 7.19 10.66
N SER A 130 39.37 7.28 9.70
CA SER A 130 39.07 7.14 8.27
C SER A 130 39.66 5.88 7.65
N ARG A 131 40.49 5.14 8.41
CA ARG A 131 41.21 3.96 7.95
C ARG A 131 41.26 2.89 9.02
N VAL A 132 41.43 1.65 8.59
CA VAL A 132 41.58 0.50 9.47
C VAL A 132 42.82 -0.27 9.06
N GLY A 133 43.61 -0.67 10.05
CA GLY A 133 44.72 -1.57 9.84
C GLY A 133 44.75 -2.71 10.86
N VAL A 134 45.77 -3.55 10.76
CA VAL A 134 45.95 -4.75 11.57
C VAL A 134 47.31 -4.63 12.25
N GLY A 135 47.38 -4.97 13.53
CA GLY A 135 48.65 -4.86 14.26
C GLY A 135 48.51 -5.34 15.69
N ASN A 136 49.66 -5.63 16.31
CA ASN A 136 49.71 -6.04 17.70
C ASN A 136 49.89 -4.79 18.58
N PRO A 137 48.90 -4.43 19.41
CA PRO A 137 48.96 -3.20 20.18
C PRO A 137 50.08 -3.20 21.24
N ASN A 138 50.69 -4.36 21.51
CA ASN A 138 51.78 -4.52 22.45
C ASN A 138 53.17 -4.38 21.79
N VAL A 139 53.24 -4.31 20.46
CA VAL A 139 54.50 -4.19 19.71
C VAL A 139 54.58 -2.77 19.14
N GLY A 140 55.37 -1.91 19.78
CA GLY A 140 55.55 -0.54 19.31
C GLY A 140 56.27 -0.49 17.96
N GLY A 141 55.70 0.21 16.98
CA GLY A 141 56.38 0.57 15.73
C GLY A 141 55.96 -0.19 14.47
N ASP A 142 54.96 -1.09 14.53
CA ASP A 142 54.43 -1.79 13.35
C ASP A 142 53.51 -0.90 12.46
N GLY A 143 53.17 0.30 12.93
CA GLY A 143 52.30 1.26 12.24
C GLY A 143 50.84 0.80 12.12
N ASN A 144 50.50 -0.35 12.72
CA ASN A 144 49.26 -1.11 12.51
C ASN A 144 48.84 -1.17 11.03
N LEU A 145 49.78 -1.35 10.11
CA LEU A 145 49.50 -1.50 8.68
C LEU A 145 49.17 -2.96 8.38
N ILE A 146 48.36 -3.23 7.36
CA ILE A 146 48.19 -4.60 6.86
C ILE A 146 49.44 -4.92 6.03
N VAL A 147 50.23 -5.89 6.48
CA VAL A 147 51.47 -6.34 5.81
C VAL A 147 51.40 -7.80 5.36
N TYR A 148 52.45 -8.31 4.72
CA TYR A 148 52.52 -9.73 4.35
C TYR A 148 52.40 -10.65 5.57
N GLY A 149 51.49 -11.62 5.51
CA GLY A 149 51.13 -12.48 6.64
C GLY A 149 49.95 -11.97 7.47
N GLU A 150 49.46 -10.76 7.15
CA GLU A 150 48.28 -10.16 7.75
C GLU A 150 47.16 -9.93 6.72
N GLY A 151 46.00 -9.53 7.23
CA GLY A 151 44.80 -9.33 6.45
C GLY A 151 43.56 -9.20 7.31
N VAL A 152 42.39 -9.38 6.69
CA VAL A 152 41.12 -9.38 7.40
C VAL A 152 40.22 -10.51 6.94
N ASN A 153 39.44 -11.05 7.88
CA ASN A 153 38.38 -12.02 7.60
C ASN A 153 37.02 -11.32 7.70
N PHE A 154 36.16 -11.61 6.75
CA PHE A 154 34.73 -11.30 6.77
C PHE A 154 33.94 -12.59 6.97
N ALA A 155 33.00 -12.58 7.90
CA ALA A 155 32.02 -13.64 8.07
C ALA A 155 30.61 -13.05 8.04
N ALA A 156 29.67 -13.65 7.31
CA ALA A 156 28.30 -13.16 7.29
C ALA A 156 27.26 -14.29 7.41
N SER A 157 26.17 -13.99 8.09
CA SER A 157 25.04 -14.91 8.26
C SER A 157 23.70 -14.20 8.16
N LEU A 158 22.71 -14.92 7.65
CA LEU A 158 21.34 -14.44 7.60
C LEU A 158 20.77 -14.36 9.03
N VAL A 159 20.36 -13.17 9.45
CA VAL A 159 19.71 -12.93 10.76
C VAL A 159 18.21 -13.08 10.63
N SER A 160 17.62 -12.40 9.65
CA SER A 160 16.18 -12.41 9.43
C SER A 160 15.84 -12.08 7.98
N ALA A 161 14.66 -12.53 7.56
CA ALA A 161 14.05 -12.14 6.29
C ALA A 161 12.57 -11.82 6.53
N SER A 162 12.08 -10.72 5.96
CA SER A 162 10.68 -10.32 6.07
C SER A 162 9.75 -11.34 5.40
N ALA A 163 8.49 -11.37 5.83
CA ALA A 163 7.48 -12.23 5.23
C ALA A 163 7.35 -11.97 3.72
N GLY A 164 7.43 -13.04 2.91
CA GLY A 164 7.40 -12.97 1.45
C GLY A 164 8.77 -13.18 0.80
N VAL A 165 9.87 -13.02 1.53
CA VAL A 165 11.20 -13.35 1.02
C VAL A 165 11.35 -14.86 1.01
N ASN A 166 11.79 -15.42 -0.11
CA ASN A 166 12.24 -16.80 -0.13
C ASN A 166 13.63 -16.86 0.50
N ALA A 167 13.70 -17.21 1.79
CA ALA A 167 14.96 -17.31 2.53
C ALA A 167 15.98 -18.23 1.83
N GLY A 168 15.51 -19.25 1.09
CA GLY A 168 16.35 -20.15 0.31
C GLY A 168 17.06 -19.52 -0.89
N SER A 169 16.65 -18.31 -1.28
CA SER A 169 17.23 -17.56 -2.40
C SER A 169 18.17 -16.44 -1.97
N VAL A 170 18.37 -16.24 -0.67
CA VAL A 170 19.22 -15.16 -0.15
C VAL A 170 20.68 -15.47 -0.44
N THR A 171 21.30 -14.58 -1.20
CA THR A 171 22.74 -14.59 -1.48
C THR A 171 23.36 -13.28 -1.03
N PHE A 172 24.59 -13.35 -0.51
CA PHE A 172 25.33 -12.19 -0.01
C PHE A 172 26.72 -12.14 -0.62
N ARG A 173 27.24 -10.93 -0.78
CA ARG A 173 28.63 -10.68 -1.15
C ARG A 173 29.17 -9.38 -0.57
N VAL A 174 30.47 -9.35 -0.32
CA VAL A 174 31.20 -8.10 -0.14
C VAL A 174 31.58 -7.62 -1.54
N GLN A 175 30.76 -6.74 -2.10
CA GLN A 175 30.90 -6.29 -3.48
C GLN A 175 32.14 -5.41 -3.66
N GLY A 176 32.47 -4.59 -2.66
CA GLY A 176 33.66 -3.76 -2.73
C GLY A 176 34.18 -3.31 -1.38
N LEU A 177 35.48 -3.03 -1.35
CA LEU A 177 36.22 -2.61 -0.18
C LEU A 177 37.21 -1.50 -0.54
N GLY A 178 37.16 -0.43 0.23
CA GLY A 178 38.07 0.70 0.17
C GLY A 178 39.42 0.27 0.69
N LEU A 179 40.43 0.41 -0.17
CA LEU A 179 41.79 -0.01 0.10
C LEU A 179 42.75 1.07 -0.37
N ARG A 180 43.88 1.20 0.32
CA ARG A 180 45.01 2.00 -0.15
C ARG A 180 46.32 1.26 0.06
N ALA A 181 47.24 1.42 -0.87
CA ALA A 181 48.64 1.13 -0.63
C ALA A 181 49.23 2.27 0.21
N VAL A 182 49.90 1.95 1.30
CA VAL A 182 50.66 2.90 2.12
C VAL A 182 52.10 2.98 1.63
N SER A 183 52.66 1.84 1.22
CA SER A 183 53.98 1.71 0.61
C SER A 183 53.92 0.67 -0.52
N GLY A 184 54.85 0.77 -1.49
CA GLY A 184 54.94 -0.21 -2.58
C GLY A 184 53.69 -0.35 -3.45
N THR A 185 53.44 -1.56 -3.96
CA THR A 185 52.33 -1.83 -4.90
C THR A 185 51.13 -2.55 -4.27
N ALA A 186 51.30 -3.20 -3.11
CA ALA A 186 50.27 -3.96 -2.40
C ALA A 186 49.58 -5.01 -3.28
N PRO A 187 50.29 -6.10 -3.66
CA PRO A 187 49.70 -7.21 -4.42
C PRO A 187 48.85 -8.08 -3.49
N LEU A 188 47.55 -7.82 -3.47
CA LEU A 188 46.58 -8.48 -2.59
C LEU A 188 45.86 -9.63 -3.28
N TYR A 189 45.29 -10.53 -2.48
CA TYR A 189 44.27 -11.48 -2.91
C TYR A 189 42.99 -11.29 -2.12
N TRP A 190 41.88 -11.66 -2.74
CA TRP A 190 40.59 -11.85 -2.11
C TRP A 190 40.11 -13.27 -2.37
N GLN A 191 39.81 -14.00 -1.30
CA GLN A 191 39.23 -15.33 -1.37
C GLN A 191 37.91 -15.33 -0.63
N SER A 192 36.82 -15.76 -1.28
CA SER A 192 35.52 -15.84 -0.62
C SER A 192 34.75 -17.11 -0.97
N SER A 193 33.70 -17.36 -0.20
CA SER A 193 32.66 -18.35 -0.50
C SER A 193 31.75 -17.94 -1.66
N ALA A 194 31.83 -16.69 -2.13
CA ALA A 194 30.95 -16.12 -3.15
C ALA A 194 31.58 -16.09 -4.54
N THR A 195 32.91 -15.97 -4.62
CA THR A 195 33.68 -15.96 -5.88
C THR A 195 34.99 -16.73 -5.69
N ALA A 196 35.54 -17.29 -6.78
CA ALA A 196 36.88 -17.87 -6.75
C ALA A 196 37.94 -16.83 -6.35
N SER A 197 39.06 -17.28 -5.76
CA SER A 197 40.15 -16.40 -5.34
C SER A 197 40.69 -15.56 -6.51
N ASN A 198 40.80 -14.26 -6.31
CA ASN A 198 41.32 -13.32 -7.29
C ASN A 198 42.45 -12.47 -6.67
N ALA A 199 43.50 -12.22 -7.47
CA ALA A 199 44.60 -11.34 -7.10
C ALA A 199 44.46 -9.99 -7.80
N PHE A 200 44.88 -8.91 -7.14
CA PHE A 200 44.85 -7.56 -7.67
C PHE A 200 45.92 -6.70 -6.99
N THR A 201 46.27 -5.59 -7.63
CA THR A 201 47.26 -4.62 -7.14
C THR A 201 46.56 -3.29 -6.94
N LEU A 202 46.88 -2.59 -5.86
CA LEU A 202 46.24 -1.32 -5.55
C LEU A 202 46.78 -0.21 -6.45
N THR A 203 45.88 0.53 -7.11
CA THR A 203 46.24 1.66 -7.99
C THR A 203 45.80 3.01 -7.42
N GLY A 204 45.88 3.16 -6.09
CA GLY A 204 45.46 4.35 -5.35
C GLY A 204 44.55 4.01 -4.17
N GLU A 205 44.00 5.05 -3.53
CA GLU A 205 43.03 4.93 -2.43
C GLU A 205 41.61 4.96 -3.00
N THR A 206 41.01 3.78 -3.18
CA THR A 206 39.70 3.63 -3.85
C THR A 206 38.97 2.36 -3.40
N VAL A 207 37.67 2.29 -3.71
CA VAL A 207 36.85 1.09 -3.50
C VAL A 207 37.12 0.09 -4.62
N ASN A 208 37.72 -1.04 -4.26
CA ASN A 208 38.05 -2.12 -5.17
C ASN A 208 36.91 -3.13 -5.20
N THR A 209 36.58 -3.61 -6.40
CA THR A 209 35.57 -4.68 -6.56
C THR A 209 36.17 -5.99 -6.10
N LEU A 210 35.45 -6.72 -5.23
CA LEU A 210 35.89 -7.99 -4.67
C LEU A 210 35.07 -9.14 -5.26
N ASP A 211 33.87 -9.36 -4.74
CA ASP A 211 33.00 -10.44 -5.22
C ASP A 211 32.20 -10.06 -6.47
N ALA A 212 32.30 -10.89 -7.51
CA ALA A 212 31.50 -10.77 -8.74
C ALA A 212 30.13 -11.46 -8.63
N ALA A 213 30.01 -12.50 -7.80
CA ALA A 213 28.78 -13.26 -7.53
C ALA A 213 28.49 -13.33 -6.02
N GLY A 214 27.30 -13.80 -5.63
CA GLY A 214 26.89 -13.96 -4.22
C GLY A 214 26.97 -15.40 -3.73
N ALA A 215 27.34 -15.60 -2.46
CA ALA A 215 27.25 -16.89 -1.78
C ALA A 215 25.86 -17.07 -1.16
N SER A 216 25.31 -18.29 -1.19
CA SER A 216 24.06 -18.61 -0.48
C SER A 216 24.23 -18.44 1.03
N LEU A 217 23.28 -17.78 1.68
CA LEU A 217 23.18 -17.72 3.15
C LEU A 217 22.14 -18.71 3.72
N ASN A 218 21.50 -19.50 2.88
CA ASN A 218 20.52 -20.49 3.34
C ASN A 218 21.22 -21.74 3.90
N GLY A 219 21.21 -21.89 5.23
CA GLY A 219 21.86 -23.02 5.90
C GLY A 219 23.39 -23.03 5.76
N SER A 220 23.98 -21.89 5.42
CA SER A 220 25.42 -21.68 5.22
C SER A 220 25.81 -20.28 5.69
N SER A 221 27.11 -20.03 5.86
CA SER A 221 27.65 -18.71 6.14
C SER A 221 28.54 -18.25 4.99
N TYR A 222 28.56 -16.93 4.78
CA TYR A 222 29.56 -16.30 3.94
C TYR A 222 30.89 -16.24 4.70
N ALA A 223 31.99 -16.54 4.01
CA ALA A 223 33.35 -16.28 4.46
C ALA A 223 34.14 -15.56 3.36
N GLY A 224 34.93 -14.56 3.72
CA GLY A 224 35.84 -13.83 2.84
C GLY A 224 37.14 -13.52 3.57
N GLN A 225 38.26 -13.53 2.86
CA GLN A 225 39.57 -13.19 3.39
C GLN A 225 40.32 -12.32 2.40
N LEU A 226 40.84 -11.20 2.91
CA LEU A 226 41.81 -10.35 2.23
C LEU A 226 43.19 -10.63 2.81
N GLY A 227 44.22 -10.72 1.97
CA GLY A 227 45.61 -10.81 2.40
C GLY A 227 46.57 -10.49 1.26
N PHE A 228 47.87 -10.60 1.51
CA PHE A 228 48.90 -10.41 0.48
C PHE A 228 49.18 -11.70 -0.29
N SER A 229 49.28 -11.57 -1.61
CA SER A 229 49.58 -12.71 -2.50
C SER A 229 51.06 -13.05 -2.53
N VAL A 230 51.93 -12.07 -2.32
CA VAL A 230 53.39 -12.21 -2.29
C VAL A 230 54.00 -11.26 -1.27
N ASN A 231 55.17 -11.62 -0.74
CA ASN A 231 55.94 -10.72 0.12
C ASN A 231 56.85 -9.85 -0.75
N ASP A 232 56.42 -8.63 -1.06
CA ASP A 232 57.19 -7.60 -1.76
C ASP A 232 57.58 -6.41 -0.86
N GLY A 233 57.32 -6.52 0.45
CA GLY A 233 57.56 -5.46 1.44
C GLY A 233 56.61 -4.26 1.32
N SER A 234 55.47 -4.41 0.64
CA SER A 234 54.44 -3.38 0.57
C SER A 234 53.41 -3.49 1.70
N ASP A 235 52.78 -2.35 2.01
CA ASP A 235 51.84 -2.21 3.11
C ASP A 235 50.51 -1.64 2.62
N ALA A 236 49.40 -2.06 3.24
CA ALA A 236 48.06 -1.63 2.88
C ALA A 236 47.22 -1.25 4.10
N GLN A 237 46.11 -0.56 3.85
CA GLN A 237 45.06 -0.29 4.84
C GLN A 237 43.69 -0.40 4.20
N LEU A 238 42.67 -0.71 5.01
CA LEU A 238 41.28 -0.45 4.63
C LEU A 238 41.03 1.06 4.76
N SER A 239 40.19 1.62 3.88
CA SER A 239 40.00 3.06 3.80
C SER A 239 38.56 3.48 3.48
N ASP A 240 38.10 4.51 4.18
CA ASP A 240 36.90 5.30 3.86
C ASP A 240 37.23 6.65 3.21
N ALA A 241 38.52 6.98 3.03
CA ALA A 241 39.01 8.29 2.57
C ALA A 241 39.24 8.39 1.05
N GLY A 242 38.77 7.41 0.26
CA GLY A 242 38.91 7.40 -1.20
C GLY A 242 38.01 8.39 -1.95
N THR A 243 38.03 8.33 -3.29
CA THR A 243 37.29 9.24 -4.20
C THR A 243 35.76 9.22 -4.05
N ILE A 244 35.20 8.25 -3.33
CA ILE A 244 33.79 8.20 -2.94
C ILE A 244 33.73 8.47 -1.42
N ALA A 245 33.16 9.60 -1.03
CA ALA A 245 33.29 10.15 0.33
C ALA A 245 32.73 9.22 1.42
N GLY A 246 33.61 8.72 2.30
CA GLY A 246 33.27 8.21 3.64
C GLY A 246 32.63 6.82 3.71
N LEU A 247 32.51 6.10 2.58
CA LEU A 247 31.85 4.79 2.49
C LEU A 247 32.73 3.77 1.75
N GLY A 248 33.72 3.22 2.46
CA GLY A 248 34.66 2.23 1.95
C GLY A 248 34.13 0.80 1.93
N LEU A 249 32.95 0.51 2.48
CA LEU A 249 32.37 -0.82 2.46
C LEU A 249 31.15 -0.86 1.54
N VAL A 250 31.13 -1.78 0.57
CA VAL A 250 29.98 -1.99 -0.33
C VAL A 250 29.51 -3.43 -0.21
N LEU A 251 28.31 -3.62 0.29
CA LEU A 251 27.68 -4.92 0.52
C LEU A 251 26.52 -5.09 -0.44
N ASN A 252 26.30 -6.30 -0.93
CA ASN A 252 25.13 -6.61 -1.73
C ASN A 252 24.46 -7.89 -1.24
N VAL A 253 23.12 -7.85 -1.18
CA VAL A 253 22.29 -9.02 -0.99
C VAL A 253 21.37 -9.13 -2.21
N SER A 254 21.28 -10.33 -2.77
CA SER A 254 20.27 -10.66 -3.76
C SER A 254 19.33 -11.74 -3.21
N PHE A 255 18.03 -11.56 -3.39
CA PHE A 255 17.01 -12.47 -2.91
C PHE A 255 15.80 -12.43 -3.84
N THR A 256 15.04 -13.52 -3.88
CA THR A 256 13.74 -13.53 -4.55
C THR A 256 12.65 -13.29 -3.54
N THR A 257 11.67 -12.50 -3.97
CA THR A 257 10.46 -12.29 -3.21
C THR A 257 9.30 -12.96 -3.92
N ASN A 258 8.34 -13.44 -3.13
CA ASN A 258 7.05 -13.90 -3.63
C ASN A 258 6.14 -12.73 -4.04
N GLY A 259 6.70 -11.55 -4.34
CA GLY A 259 5.98 -10.39 -4.85
C GLY A 259 5.06 -9.72 -3.85
N VAL A 260 5.48 -9.49 -2.60
CA VAL A 260 4.79 -8.50 -1.76
C VAL A 260 5.16 -7.14 -2.32
N VAL A 261 4.38 -6.64 -3.27
CA VAL A 261 4.20 -5.20 -3.47
C VAL A 261 3.85 -4.63 -2.09
N THR A 262 4.37 -3.46 -1.70
CA THR A 262 3.74 -2.63 -0.66
C THR A 262 2.32 -2.35 -1.12
N ALA A 263 1.40 -3.29 -0.91
CA ALA A 263 0.05 -3.23 -1.40
C ALA A 263 -0.66 -2.21 -0.52
N PRO A 264 -1.04 -1.03 -1.04
CA PRO A 264 -1.71 -0.03 -0.21
C PRO A 264 -2.98 -0.62 0.42
N LEU A 265 -3.58 -1.63 -0.22
CA LEU A 265 -4.70 -2.41 0.29
C LEU A 265 -4.40 -3.18 1.60
N ILE A 266 -3.15 -3.48 1.91
CA ILE A 266 -2.74 -4.10 3.19
C ILE A 266 -2.32 -3.03 4.20
N THR A 267 -1.64 -1.97 3.75
CA THR A 267 -0.98 -1.02 4.66
C THR A 267 -1.79 0.23 5.02
N SER A 268 -2.92 0.48 4.35
CA SER A 268 -3.72 1.71 4.57
C SER A 268 -4.73 1.61 5.71
N TRP A 269 -4.99 0.43 6.28
CA TRP A 269 -5.96 0.25 7.36
C TRP A 269 -5.54 0.99 8.64
N PHE A 270 -6.45 1.77 9.20
CA PHE A 270 -6.22 2.56 10.40
C PHE A 270 -6.33 1.69 11.65
N THR A 271 -5.19 1.34 12.24
CA THR A 271 -5.10 0.47 13.42
C THR A 271 -4.58 1.19 14.66
N ALA A 272 -4.22 2.47 14.57
CA ALA A 272 -3.64 3.21 15.69
C ALA A 272 -4.52 3.19 16.96
N TYR A 273 -5.84 3.13 16.79
CA TYR A 273 -6.83 3.09 17.88
C TYR A 273 -7.55 1.74 18.03
N SER A 274 -7.05 0.67 17.42
CA SER A 274 -7.66 -0.67 17.52
C SER A 274 -7.76 -1.18 18.98
N GLY A 275 -6.83 -0.76 19.86
CA GLY A 275 -6.87 -1.04 21.29
C GLY A 275 -7.77 -0.12 22.13
N LYS A 276 -8.53 0.80 21.52
CA LYS A 276 -9.47 1.69 22.23
C LYS A 276 -10.91 1.22 22.02
N TYR A 277 -11.73 1.32 23.07
CA TYR A 277 -13.17 1.07 22.94
C TYR A 277 -13.85 2.11 22.04
N ALA A 278 -14.80 1.64 21.23
CA ALA A 278 -15.72 2.49 20.48
C ALA A 278 -16.55 3.35 21.43
N ARG A 279 -16.87 4.57 21.00
CA ARG A 279 -17.57 5.56 21.83
C ARG A 279 -18.65 6.27 21.03
N ILE A 280 -19.74 6.63 21.71
CA ILE A 280 -20.77 7.51 21.15
C ILE A 280 -21.06 8.70 22.07
N TYR A 281 -21.48 9.80 21.46
CA TYR A 281 -22.33 10.77 22.13
C TYR A 281 -23.79 10.37 21.92
N THR A 282 -24.56 10.22 23.00
CA THR A 282 -25.97 9.81 22.92
C THR A 282 -26.91 10.98 22.63
N SER A 283 -26.45 12.21 22.85
CA SER A 283 -27.16 13.46 22.59
C SER A 283 -26.21 14.65 22.50
N ASP A 284 -26.70 15.78 22.01
CA ASP A 284 -25.97 17.06 22.00
C ASP A 284 -25.50 17.47 23.40
N THR A 285 -26.29 17.20 24.45
CA THR A 285 -25.87 17.45 25.83
C THR A 285 -24.59 16.69 26.17
N THR A 286 -24.52 15.40 25.83
CA THR A 286 -23.32 14.59 26.08
C THR A 286 -22.13 14.99 25.20
N LYS A 287 -22.39 15.39 23.94
CA LYS A 287 -21.38 15.92 23.02
C LYS A 287 -20.76 17.22 23.54
N ASN A 288 -21.60 18.18 23.93
CA ASN A 288 -21.18 19.48 24.44
C ASN A 288 -20.42 19.34 25.77
N ALA A 289 -20.83 18.41 26.62
CA ALA A 289 -20.10 18.08 27.85
C ALA A 289 -18.80 17.27 27.60
N GLY A 290 -18.63 16.68 26.41
CA GLY A 290 -17.51 15.78 26.10
C GLY A 290 -17.61 14.40 26.76
N THR A 291 -18.77 14.03 27.26
CA THR A 291 -19.01 12.78 28.00
C THR A 291 -19.48 11.68 27.06
N ALA A 292 -18.54 10.88 26.53
CA ALA A 292 -18.88 9.78 25.62
C ALA A 292 -19.11 8.46 26.37
N ALA A 293 -20.01 7.63 25.83
CA ALA A 293 -20.34 6.31 26.38
C ALA A 293 -19.65 5.18 25.62
N THR A 294 -19.22 4.12 26.32
CA THR A 294 -18.67 2.88 25.75
C THR A 294 -19.67 1.71 25.73
N VAL A 295 -20.82 1.90 26.37
CA VAL A 295 -21.99 1.02 26.35
C VAL A 295 -23.23 1.87 26.16
N TRP A 296 -24.21 1.36 25.43
CA TRP A 296 -25.43 2.11 25.14
C TRP A 296 -26.57 1.20 24.73
N THR A 297 -27.79 1.71 24.80
CA THR A 297 -28.99 1.05 24.30
C THR A 297 -29.93 2.12 23.81
N ASN A 298 -30.50 1.92 22.62
CA ASN A 298 -31.54 2.77 22.08
C ASN A 298 -32.40 1.97 21.08
N GLY A 299 -33.72 2.11 21.19
CA GLY A 299 -34.69 1.33 20.42
C GLY A 299 -34.47 -0.17 20.56
N THR A 300 -34.30 -0.87 19.44
CA THR A 300 -34.13 -2.33 19.38
C THR A 300 -32.67 -2.77 19.43
N THR A 301 -31.74 -1.82 19.53
CA THR A 301 -30.29 -2.07 19.48
C THR A 301 -29.63 -1.82 20.82
N SER A 302 -28.70 -2.70 21.21
CA SER A 302 -27.98 -2.62 22.48
C SER A 302 -26.52 -3.04 22.30
N GLN A 303 -25.59 -2.22 22.80
CA GLN A 303 -24.18 -2.51 22.97
C GLN A 303 -23.90 -2.63 24.48
N ALA A 304 -24.25 -3.77 25.06
CA ALA A 304 -24.24 -4.00 26.51
C ALA A 304 -22.82 -4.10 27.12
N LEU A 305 -21.82 -4.41 26.30
CA LEU A 305 -20.42 -4.51 26.71
C LEU A 305 -19.55 -3.57 25.85
N PRO A 306 -18.48 -2.97 26.40
CA PRO A 306 -17.52 -2.25 25.60
C PRO A 306 -16.93 -3.12 24.48
N VAL A 307 -16.73 -2.53 23.31
CA VAL A 307 -16.14 -3.20 22.15
C VAL A 307 -15.03 -2.33 21.56
N TYR A 308 -13.94 -2.96 21.13
CA TYR A 308 -12.84 -2.26 20.47
C TYR A 308 -13.29 -1.63 19.14
N SER A 309 -12.80 -0.43 18.86
CA SER A 309 -13.14 0.32 17.65
C SER A 309 -12.36 -0.17 16.43
N GLY A 310 -12.97 -0.02 15.27
CA GLY A 310 -12.33 -0.15 13.98
C GLY A 310 -11.74 -1.53 13.66
N VAL A 311 -10.65 -1.55 12.90
CA VAL A 311 -10.01 -2.78 12.39
C VAL A 311 -9.23 -3.48 13.49
N GLN A 312 -9.48 -4.77 13.66
CA GLN A 312 -8.89 -5.64 14.68
C GLN A 312 -7.90 -6.65 14.08
N GLU A 313 -8.10 -7.03 12.82
CA GLU A 313 -7.23 -7.97 12.13
C GLU A 313 -7.18 -7.62 10.65
N ILE A 314 -5.98 -7.70 10.07
CA ILE A 314 -5.74 -7.61 8.63
C ILE A 314 -4.96 -8.87 8.26
N SER A 315 -5.55 -9.68 7.39
CA SER A 315 -4.97 -10.93 6.92
C SER A 315 -4.94 -10.88 5.39
N SER A 316 -4.02 -11.61 4.75
CA SER A 316 -3.96 -11.63 3.28
C SER A 316 -3.59 -12.99 2.72
N SER A 317 -4.05 -13.24 1.50
CA SER A 317 -3.64 -14.33 0.64
C SER A 317 -3.07 -13.77 -0.67
N ILE A 318 -2.73 -14.64 -1.61
CA ILE A 318 -2.27 -14.23 -2.94
C ILE A 318 -3.33 -13.41 -3.70
N ASN A 319 -4.62 -13.70 -3.49
CA ASN A 319 -5.71 -13.08 -4.26
C ASN A 319 -6.54 -12.06 -3.47
N TRP A 320 -6.49 -12.11 -2.13
CA TRP A 320 -7.43 -11.38 -1.28
C TRP A 320 -6.73 -10.73 -0.09
N VAL A 321 -7.24 -9.57 0.33
CA VAL A 321 -7.04 -9.01 1.67
C VAL A 321 -8.32 -9.21 2.46
N TYR A 322 -8.19 -9.58 3.73
CA TYR A 322 -9.28 -9.80 4.66
C TYR A 322 -9.16 -8.82 5.80
N ILE A 323 -10.29 -8.28 6.24
CA ILE A 323 -10.36 -7.46 7.45
C ILE A 323 -11.35 -8.06 8.45
N ARG A 324 -11.02 -7.94 9.74
CA ARG A 324 -11.99 -8.05 10.83
C ARG A 324 -12.16 -6.70 11.49
N SER A 325 -13.40 -6.28 11.69
CA SER A 325 -13.71 -5.01 12.35
C SER A 325 -14.96 -5.13 13.21
N SER A 326 -15.10 -4.26 14.21
CA SER A 326 -16.38 -4.08 14.88
C SER A 326 -17.44 -3.40 14.00
N GLY A 327 -17.03 -2.75 12.91
CA GLY A 327 -17.90 -1.88 12.11
C GLY A 327 -18.21 -0.54 12.78
N LEU A 328 -17.52 -0.22 13.88
CA LEU A 328 -17.68 1.02 14.64
C LEU A 328 -16.44 1.90 14.48
N GLY A 329 -16.63 3.18 14.22
CA GLY A 329 -15.53 4.12 13.95
C GLY A 329 -14.60 4.31 15.14
N SER A 330 -13.33 4.64 14.86
CA SER A 330 -12.32 4.96 15.88
C SER A 330 -12.42 6.38 16.45
N HIS A 331 -13.26 7.22 15.86
CA HIS A 331 -13.67 8.51 16.40
C HIS A 331 -14.88 8.34 17.34
N THR A 332 -15.19 9.33 18.18
CA THR A 332 -16.46 9.32 18.92
C THR A 332 -17.60 9.60 17.94
N MET A 333 -18.48 8.61 17.74
CA MET A 333 -19.59 8.68 16.80
C MET A 333 -20.80 9.43 17.41
N GLY A 334 -21.75 9.82 16.56
CA GLY A 334 -23.00 10.42 16.99
C GLY A 334 -22.84 11.87 17.49
N PRO A 335 -23.92 12.46 18.03
CA PRO A 335 -25.27 11.90 18.15
C PRO A 335 -26.03 11.87 16.80
N TRP A 336 -27.21 11.22 16.79
CA TRP A 336 -28.09 11.09 15.62
C TRP A 336 -29.52 11.49 15.95
N TYR A 337 -30.19 12.19 15.03
CA TYR A 337 -31.54 12.73 15.20
C TYR A 337 -32.42 12.43 13.98
N LEU A 338 -33.74 12.63 14.10
CA LEU A 338 -34.70 12.51 12.99
C LEU A 338 -35.20 13.87 12.50
N ASP A 339 -34.87 14.94 13.22
CA ASP A 339 -35.33 16.30 12.96
C ASP A 339 -34.17 17.30 13.06
N ALA A 340 -34.30 18.45 12.40
CA ALA A 340 -33.23 19.45 12.29
C ALA A 340 -33.07 20.27 13.57
N GLN A 341 -34.09 20.23 14.44
CA GLN A 341 -34.10 20.90 15.74
C GLN A 341 -33.49 20.02 16.85
N HIS A 342 -33.08 18.79 16.51
CA HIS A 342 -32.48 17.82 17.41
C HIS A 342 -33.36 17.49 18.63
N GLN A 343 -34.67 17.36 18.41
CA GLN A 343 -35.65 17.06 19.46
C GLN A 343 -36.01 15.57 19.54
N GLN A 344 -35.82 14.84 18.45
CA GLN A 344 -36.16 13.43 18.30
C GLN A 344 -34.91 12.63 17.96
N LEU A 345 -34.44 11.81 18.92
CA LEU A 345 -33.31 10.92 18.69
C LEU A 345 -33.61 9.90 17.60
N PHE A 346 -32.57 9.52 16.86
CA PHE A 346 -32.66 8.41 15.93
C PHE A 346 -33.01 7.12 16.69
N PRO A 347 -33.91 6.24 16.20
CA PRO A 347 -34.48 5.18 17.02
C PRO A 347 -33.47 4.12 17.48
N ASN A 348 -32.48 3.79 16.65
CA ASN A 348 -31.48 2.77 16.94
C ASN A 348 -30.09 3.40 16.98
N PHE A 349 -29.19 2.88 17.80
CA PHE A 349 -27.77 3.26 17.82
C PHE A 349 -26.91 2.14 17.25
N PRO A 350 -25.72 2.46 16.73
CA PRO A 350 -24.89 1.45 16.09
C PRO A 350 -24.41 0.39 17.10
N THR A 351 -24.21 -0.83 16.65
CA THR A 351 -23.71 -1.95 17.47
C THR A 351 -22.62 -2.71 16.74
N ASN A 352 -21.80 -3.46 17.47
CA ASN A 352 -20.77 -4.31 16.87
C ASN A 352 -21.36 -5.29 15.84
N GLN A 353 -20.93 -5.16 14.60
CA GLN A 353 -21.37 -5.99 13.48
C GLN A 353 -20.53 -7.25 13.28
N LYS A 354 -19.42 -7.41 14.02
CA LYS A 354 -18.48 -8.55 13.87
C LYS A 354 -18.05 -8.74 12.41
N VAL A 355 -17.73 -7.64 11.74
CA VAL A 355 -17.42 -7.59 10.31
C VAL A 355 -16.30 -8.56 9.99
N TYR A 356 -16.51 -9.36 8.95
CA TYR A 356 -15.48 -10.10 8.24
C TYR A 356 -15.66 -9.86 6.74
N TYR A 357 -14.71 -9.19 6.12
CA TYR A 357 -14.81 -8.76 4.72
C TYR A 357 -13.54 -9.08 3.94
N ARG A 358 -13.66 -9.27 2.62
CA ARG A 358 -12.51 -9.51 1.74
C ARG A 358 -12.53 -8.61 0.52
N LEU A 359 -11.36 -8.19 0.08
CA LEU A 359 -11.13 -7.30 -1.06
C LEU A 359 -10.14 -7.96 -2.03
N PRO A 360 -10.39 -7.94 -3.35
CA PRO A 360 -9.48 -8.54 -4.32
C PRO A 360 -8.19 -7.70 -4.41
N ARG A 361 -7.03 -8.36 -4.47
CA ARG A 361 -5.72 -7.69 -4.60
C ARG A 361 -5.45 -7.18 -6.01
N THR A 362 -6.12 -7.76 -7.00
CA THR A 362 -5.95 -7.41 -8.40
C THR A 362 -7.32 -7.04 -8.96
N PRO A 363 -7.69 -5.75 -8.88
CA PRO A 363 -8.96 -5.29 -9.42
C PRO A 363 -8.93 -5.39 -10.95
N SER A 364 -10.07 -5.69 -11.57
CA SER A 364 -10.23 -5.69 -13.02
C SER A 364 -11.45 -4.87 -13.40
N VAL A 365 -11.31 -4.01 -14.41
CA VAL A 365 -12.42 -3.21 -14.92
C VAL A 365 -13.29 -4.11 -15.81
N PRO A 366 -14.55 -4.41 -15.44
CA PRO A 366 -15.40 -5.22 -16.30
C PRO A 366 -15.82 -4.42 -17.53
N GLY A 367 -15.90 -5.10 -18.68
CA GLY A 367 -16.37 -4.50 -19.94
C GLY A 367 -17.83 -4.03 -19.87
N THR A 368 -18.66 -4.75 -19.11
CA THR A 368 -20.05 -4.38 -18.80
C THR A 368 -20.15 -4.02 -17.33
N LYS A 369 -20.65 -2.82 -17.02
CA LYS A 369 -20.84 -2.34 -15.64
C LYS A 369 -22.16 -2.87 -15.09
N THR A 370 -22.16 -3.23 -13.81
CA THR A 370 -23.35 -3.66 -13.06
C THR A 370 -23.60 -2.69 -11.92
N ALA A 371 -24.87 -2.31 -11.71
CA ALA A 371 -25.27 -1.52 -10.55
C ALA A 371 -25.04 -2.30 -9.25
N ASN A 372 -24.75 -1.57 -8.18
CA ASN A 372 -24.69 -2.13 -6.83
C ASN A 372 -26.11 -2.31 -6.27
N ASN A 373 -26.27 -3.27 -5.35
CA ASN A 373 -27.47 -3.36 -4.52
C ASN A 373 -27.32 -2.47 -3.27
N GLY A 374 -28.37 -2.40 -2.45
CA GLY A 374 -28.28 -1.81 -1.12
C GLY A 374 -27.25 -2.51 -0.23
N GLY A 375 -26.73 -1.79 0.75
CA GLY A 375 -25.74 -2.28 1.71
C GLY A 375 -24.31 -1.84 1.42
N ALA A 376 -23.35 -2.54 2.01
CA ALA A 376 -21.94 -2.18 1.94
C ALA A 376 -21.33 -2.48 0.56
N ILE A 377 -20.79 -1.44 -0.07
CA ILE A 377 -20.07 -1.49 -1.36
C ILE A 377 -18.55 -1.44 -1.18
N GLY A 378 -18.09 -1.50 0.06
CA GLY A 378 -16.71 -1.36 0.45
C GLY A 378 -16.60 -1.07 1.94
N TYR A 379 -15.38 -0.77 2.38
CA TYR A 379 -15.09 -0.37 3.75
C TYR A 379 -14.10 0.79 3.76
N PHE A 380 -14.34 1.74 4.64
CA PHE A 380 -13.36 2.76 4.97
C PHE A 380 -12.23 2.15 5.80
N VAL A 381 -11.06 2.78 5.79
CA VAL A 381 -9.84 2.22 6.39
C VAL A 381 -9.93 2.11 7.91
N ASP A 382 -10.88 2.79 8.56
CA ASP A 382 -11.21 2.57 9.97
C ASP A 382 -12.12 1.37 10.22
N GLY A 383 -12.54 0.64 9.18
CA GLY A 383 -13.36 -0.57 9.30
C GLY A 383 -14.87 -0.30 9.34
N VAL A 384 -15.32 0.94 9.17
CA VAL A 384 -16.74 1.29 9.00
C VAL A 384 -17.20 0.97 7.58
N ALA A 385 -18.43 0.48 7.44
CA ALA A 385 -18.98 0.13 6.14
C ALA A 385 -19.16 1.37 5.25
N MET A 386 -18.83 1.22 3.96
CA MET A 386 -19.13 2.20 2.93
C MET A 386 -20.44 1.80 2.28
N PHE A 387 -21.49 2.59 2.47
CA PHE A 387 -22.72 2.40 1.70
C PHE A 387 -22.63 3.19 0.40
N ASN A 388 -23.47 2.80 -0.55
CA ASN A 388 -23.59 3.51 -1.81
C ASN A 388 -24.18 4.92 -1.58
N SER A 389 -24.14 5.78 -2.60
CA SER A 389 -24.61 7.16 -2.49
C SER A 389 -26.13 7.32 -2.55
N TRP A 390 -26.91 6.23 -2.56
CA TRP A 390 -28.38 6.27 -2.61
C TRP A 390 -29.03 5.71 -1.34
N ASP A 391 -30.26 6.14 -1.06
CA ASP A 391 -30.99 5.86 0.20
C ASP A 391 -32.02 4.73 0.09
N ALA A 392 -31.88 3.87 -0.93
CA ALA A 392 -32.87 2.86 -1.29
C ALA A 392 -34.22 3.40 -1.81
N TYR A 393 -34.36 4.68 -2.14
CA TYR A 393 -35.53 5.22 -2.83
C TYR A 393 -35.23 5.64 -4.27
N TYR A 394 -36.22 5.44 -5.13
CA TYR A 394 -36.17 5.89 -6.52
C TYR A 394 -37.55 6.32 -7.01
N TRP A 395 -37.57 7.06 -8.13
CA TRP A 395 -38.80 7.41 -8.85
C TRP A 395 -39.19 6.32 -9.84
N ASN A 396 -40.37 5.72 -9.69
CA ASN A 396 -40.84 4.63 -10.56
C ASN A 396 -41.64 5.07 -11.80
N GLY A 397 -41.74 6.39 -12.03
CA GLY A 397 -42.58 6.98 -13.08
C GLY A 397 -43.81 7.72 -12.54
N SER A 398 -44.29 7.34 -11.35
CA SER A 398 -45.48 7.96 -10.73
C SER A 398 -45.29 8.42 -9.29
N ALA A 399 -44.41 7.75 -8.54
CA ALA A 399 -44.15 8.04 -7.13
C ALA A 399 -42.71 7.66 -6.75
N GLU A 400 -42.27 8.17 -5.60
CA GLU A 400 -41.09 7.65 -4.94
C GLU A 400 -41.45 6.34 -4.23
N VAL A 401 -40.65 5.31 -4.48
CA VAL A 401 -40.82 3.99 -3.87
C VAL A 401 -39.50 3.53 -3.27
N GLN A 402 -39.58 2.78 -2.18
CA GLN A 402 -38.43 2.19 -1.52
C GLN A 402 -38.16 0.80 -2.09
N SER A 403 -36.91 0.51 -2.46
CA SER A 403 -36.45 -0.84 -2.78
C SER A 403 -34.98 -1.00 -2.44
N MET A 404 -34.65 -2.10 -1.76
CA MET A 404 -33.27 -2.49 -1.45
C MET A 404 -32.51 -3.06 -2.67
N GLY A 405 -33.20 -3.24 -3.80
CA GLY A 405 -32.63 -3.67 -5.07
C GLY A 405 -32.71 -2.57 -6.13
N ASN A 406 -31.97 -2.75 -7.22
CA ASN A 406 -32.03 -1.87 -8.38
C ASN A 406 -33.40 -2.03 -9.07
N GLY A 407 -34.39 -1.25 -8.63
CA GLY A 407 -35.74 -1.25 -9.19
C GLY A 407 -35.77 -0.72 -10.63
N THR A 408 -36.97 -0.59 -11.21
CA THR A 408 -37.14 -0.10 -12.59
C THR A 408 -36.98 1.41 -12.75
N GLY A 409 -36.69 2.16 -11.68
CA GLY A 409 -36.53 3.60 -11.74
C GLY A 409 -35.09 4.03 -11.95
N TYR A 410 -34.91 4.97 -12.87
CA TYR A 410 -33.60 5.50 -13.26
C TYR A 410 -33.20 6.77 -12.50
N TRP A 411 -34.07 7.26 -11.62
CA TRP A 411 -33.85 8.47 -10.82
C TRP A 411 -33.82 8.06 -9.35
N ASN A 412 -32.61 7.94 -8.80
CA ASN A 412 -32.32 7.40 -7.49
C ASN A 412 -32.02 8.53 -6.51
N ARG A 413 -32.63 8.52 -5.33
CA ARG A 413 -32.45 9.59 -4.34
C ARG A 413 -31.03 9.57 -3.78
N ASP A 414 -30.40 10.74 -3.73
CA ASP A 414 -29.06 10.92 -3.18
C ASP A 414 -29.12 10.91 -1.65
N ALA A 415 -28.47 9.94 -1.01
CA ALA A 415 -28.54 9.77 0.44
C ALA A 415 -28.01 10.97 1.22
N TYR A 416 -26.99 11.67 0.73
CA TYR A 416 -26.46 12.84 1.42
C TYR A 416 -27.50 13.95 1.54
N VAL A 417 -28.27 14.18 0.47
CA VAL A 417 -29.32 15.20 0.44
C VAL A 417 -30.55 14.76 1.22
N ASN A 418 -30.89 13.47 1.14
CA ASN A 418 -32.18 12.95 1.57
C ASN A 418 -32.19 12.40 3.00
N GLU A 419 -31.06 11.89 3.46
CA GLU A 419 -30.89 11.30 4.80
C GLU A 419 -29.96 12.13 5.68
N GLY A 420 -29.35 13.19 5.16
CA GLY A 420 -28.35 14.01 5.87
C GLY A 420 -28.81 14.52 7.24
N GLN A 421 -30.12 14.74 7.43
CA GLN A 421 -30.71 15.07 8.72
C GLN A 421 -30.48 14.01 9.80
N SER A 422 -30.35 12.75 9.39
CA SER A 422 -30.12 11.62 10.27
C SER A 422 -28.65 11.27 10.48
N PHE A 423 -27.74 11.94 9.78
CA PHE A 423 -26.32 11.70 9.95
C PHE A 423 -25.79 12.38 11.21
N ASP A 424 -24.74 11.81 11.79
CA ASP A 424 -23.94 12.52 12.78
C ASP A 424 -23.05 13.58 12.10
N GLY A 425 -22.26 14.29 12.92
CA GLY A 425 -21.30 15.28 12.42
C GLY A 425 -20.18 14.71 11.53
N ASN A 426 -20.17 13.40 11.27
CA ASN A 426 -19.19 12.69 10.47
C ASN A 426 -19.81 12.08 9.21
N ASN A 427 -21.02 12.48 8.85
CA ASN A 427 -21.79 11.99 7.70
C ASN A 427 -22.06 10.48 7.74
N ALA A 428 -22.27 9.94 8.94
CA ALA A 428 -22.61 8.54 9.15
C ALA A 428 -23.91 8.38 9.95
N HIS A 429 -24.60 7.26 9.72
CA HIS A 429 -25.70 6.81 10.56
C HIS A 429 -25.74 5.28 10.58
N GLN A 430 -26.89 4.69 10.91
CA GLN A 430 -27.03 3.25 11.07
C GLN A 430 -28.34 2.73 10.49
N ALA A 431 -28.22 1.60 9.79
CA ALA A 431 -29.35 0.77 9.39
C ALA A 431 -29.47 -0.39 10.39
N GLY A 432 -30.47 -0.32 11.26
CA GLY A 432 -30.48 -1.16 12.46
C GLY A 432 -29.28 -0.82 13.35
N GLY A 433 -28.36 -1.78 13.53
CA GLY A 433 -27.09 -1.56 14.24
C GLY A 433 -25.88 -1.29 13.35
N GLN A 434 -26.01 -1.38 12.02
CA GLN A 434 -24.87 -1.28 11.11
C GLN A 434 -24.52 0.19 10.85
N HIS A 435 -23.47 0.68 11.51
CA HIS A 435 -22.90 2.01 11.26
C HIS A 435 -22.23 2.07 9.87
N HIS A 436 -22.48 3.15 9.12
CA HIS A 436 -21.93 3.32 7.79
C HIS A 436 -21.87 4.78 7.34
N TYR A 437 -20.99 5.05 6.38
CA TYR A 437 -20.86 6.33 5.69
C TYR A 437 -21.54 6.28 4.33
N HIS A 438 -22.26 7.35 3.97
CA HIS A 438 -22.74 7.62 2.60
C HIS A 438 -21.87 8.65 1.86
N ALA A 439 -21.17 9.51 2.61
CA ALA A 439 -20.44 10.64 2.08
C ALA A 439 -19.03 10.73 2.69
N ASN A 440 -18.31 11.80 2.34
CA ASN A 440 -17.00 12.13 2.90
C ASN A 440 -17.01 12.01 4.45
N PRO A 441 -16.11 11.21 5.06
CA PRO A 441 -16.02 11.07 6.52
C PRO A 441 -14.97 12.02 7.12
N PRO A 442 -15.34 13.23 7.60
CA PRO A 442 -14.37 14.23 8.06
C PRO A 442 -13.57 13.77 9.29
N ALA A 443 -14.19 13.04 10.23
CA ALA A 443 -13.45 12.50 11.37
C ALA A 443 -12.36 11.51 10.95
N LEU A 444 -12.66 10.59 10.02
CA LEU A 444 -11.66 9.65 9.52
C LEU A 444 -10.53 10.40 8.81
N ARG A 445 -10.87 11.39 7.99
CA ARG A 445 -9.88 12.24 7.32
C ARG A 445 -8.96 12.95 8.30
N PHE A 446 -9.51 13.51 9.38
CA PHE A 446 -8.71 14.08 10.48
C PHE A 446 -7.77 13.04 11.10
N LEU A 447 -8.27 11.84 11.41
CA LEU A 447 -7.47 10.75 12.00
C LEU A 447 -6.33 10.28 11.09
N LEU A 448 -6.51 10.38 9.77
CA LEU A 448 -5.48 10.05 8.77
C LEU A 448 -4.54 11.23 8.45
N GLY A 449 -4.70 12.38 9.13
CA GLY A 449 -3.89 13.58 8.89
C GLY A 449 -4.14 14.25 7.54
N ASP A 450 -5.33 14.08 6.97
CA ASP A 450 -5.79 14.82 5.80
C ASP A 450 -6.16 16.28 6.19
N HIS A 451 -6.58 17.08 5.22
CA HIS A 451 -6.83 18.52 5.38
C HIS A 451 -8.14 18.87 6.12
N VAL A 452 -8.28 18.40 7.35
CA VAL A 452 -9.44 18.62 8.23
C VAL A 452 -8.94 19.05 9.60
N ASP A 453 -9.61 20.03 10.21
CA ASP A 453 -9.35 20.49 11.58
C ASP A 453 -10.42 19.94 12.54
N PHE A 454 -10.04 19.72 13.81
CA PHE A 454 -10.96 19.34 14.89
C PHE A 454 -11.05 20.44 15.95
N ASN A 455 -12.25 20.95 16.18
CA ASN A 455 -12.51 21.87 17.29
C ASN A 455 -12.86 21.07 18.55
N SER A 456 -11.93 21.06 19.51
CA SER A 456 -12.08 20.31 20.76
C SER A 456 -13.17 20.86 21.69
N THR A 457 -13.61 22.10 21.53
CA THR A 457 -14.72 22.69 22.30
C THR A 457 -16.06 22.19 21.74
N THR A 458 -16.32 22.42 20.45
CA THR A 458 -17.60 22.09 19.81
C THR A 458 -17.71 20.63 19.38
N LYS A 459 -16.60 19.88 19.41
CA LYS A 459 -16.50 18.49 18.91
C LYS A 459 -16.90 18.37 17.45
N VAL A 460 -16.51 19.34 16.63
CA VAL A 460 -16.83 19.41 15.20
C VAL A 460 -15.56 19.28 14.38
N TYR A 461 -15.63 18.51 13.30
CA TYR A 461 -14.61 18.44 12.27
C TYR A 461 -15.00 19.35 11.10
N SER A 462 -14.06 20.14 10.60
CA SER A 462 -14.29 21.05 9.48
C SER A 462 -13.11 21.03 8.51
N GLU A 463 -13.36 21.27 7.22
CA GLU A 463 -12.27 21.49 6.27
C GLU A 463 -11.33 22.57 6.80
N SER A 464 -10.02 22.29 6.73
CA SER A 464 -9.06 23.30 7.16
C SER A 464 -9.08 24.50 6.22
N THR A 465 -8.89 25.68 6.80
CA THR A 465 -8.77 26.94 6.05
C THR A 465 -7.33 27.24 5.65
N ALA A 466 -6.37 26.46 6.14
CA ALA A 466 -4.97 26.55 5.74
C ALA A 466 -4.78 26.17 4.26
N ALA A 467 -3.60 26.45 3.72
CA ALA A 467 -3.23 25.94 2.41
C ALA A 467 -2.95 24.43 2.49
N PRO A 468 -3.47 23.60 1.56
CA PRO A 468 -3.20 22.18 1.56
C PRO A 468 -1.73 21.91 1.22
N THR A 469 -1.05 21.16 2.09
CA THR A 469 0.39 20.86 1.95
C THR A 469 0.68 19.42 1.59
N LYS A 470 -0.34 18.54 1.54
CA LYS A 470 -0.19 17.10 1.34
C LYS A 470 -1.34 16.52 0.52
N HIS A 471 -1.02 15.55 -0.32
CA HIS A 471 -2.02 14.73 -1.02
C HIS A 471 -2.88 13.95 -0.01
N SER A 472 -4.18 13.81 -0.27
CA SER A 472 -5.06 13.05 0.62
C SER A 472 -4.66 11.57 0.72
N PRO A 473 -4.82 10.94 1.88
CA PRO A 473 -4.58 9.51 2.05
C PRO A 473 -5.71 8.68 1.39
N ILE A 474 -5.50 7.35 1.35
CA ILE A 474 -6.57 6.41 1.04
C ILE A 474 -7.54 6.40 2.22
N LEU A 475 -8.81 6.70 1.95
CA LEU A 475 -9.89 6.69 2.93
C LEU A 475 -10.59 5.35 3.01
N GLY A 476 -10.59 4.57 1.92
CA GLY A 476 -11.30 3.29 1.88
C GLY A 476 -11.03 2.50 0.62
N TRP A 477 -11.63 1.32 0.57
CA TRP A 477 -11.56 0.39 -0.55
C TRP A 477 -12.96 -0.07 -0.93
N VAL A 478 -13.30 0.07 -2.20
CA VAL A 478 -14.54 -0.48 -2.75
C VAL A 478 -14.42 -1.98 -3.01
N ALA A 479 -15.54 -2.68 -3.06
CA ALA A 479 -15.65 -4.15 -3.11
C ALA A 479 -14.86 -4.81 -4.24
N ASP A 480 -14.67 -4.09 -5.35
CA ASP A 480 -13.93 -4.53 -6.53
C ASP A 480 -12.42 -4.28 -6.46
N GLY A 481 -11.91 -3.73 -5.34
CA GLY A 481 -10.49 -3.59 -5.03
C GLY A 481 -9.87 -2.24 -5.41
N TYR A 482 -10.66 -1.26 -5.85
CA TYR A 482 -10.16 0.10 -6.10
C TYR A 482 -10.11 0.96 -4.83
N PRO A 483 -9.09 1.83 -4.68
CA PRO A 483 -9.00 2.75 -3.55
C PRO A 483 -9.90 3.97 -3.72
N ILE A 484 -10.36 4.52 -2.60
CA ILE A 484 -10.98 5.84 -2.50
C ILE A 484 -10.03 6.78 -1.78
N TYR A 485 -9.70 7.92 -2.39
CA TYR A 485 -8.88 8.97 -1.80
C TYR A 485 -9.74 10.15 -1.31
N GLY A 486 -9.18 10.96 -0.42
CA GLY A 486 -9.75 12.25 -0.06
C GLY A 486 -9.68 13.29 -1.20
N PRO A 487 -10.23 14.49 -0.99
CA PRO A 487 -10.47 15.45 -2.06
C PRO A 487 -9.23 16.26 -2.49
N TYR A 488 -8.06 16.06 -1.89
CA TYR A 488 -6.84 16.82 -2.22
C TYR A 488 -5.87 15.98 -3.04
N GLY A 489 -5.47 16.51 -4.20
CA GLY A 489 -4.58 15.85 -5.15
C GLY A 489 -3.50 16.79 -5.68
N TYR A 490 -2.54 16.25 -6.44
CA TYR A 490 -1.54 17.06 -7.13
C TYR A 490 -2.19 18.02 -8.13
N ALA A 491 -1.69 19.25 -8.19
CA ALA A 491 -2.21 20.31 -9.06
C ALA A 491 -2.11 19.89 -10.53
N ASN A 492 -1.00 19.23 -10.87
CA ASN A 492 -0.85 18.46 -12.09
C ASN A 492 -0.88 16.96 -11.73
N ALA A 493 -1.90 16.24 -12.17
CA ALA A 493 -2.09 14.82 -11.88
C ALA A 493 -0.95 13.92 -12.41
N ALA A 494 -0.16 14.39 -13.37
CA ALA A 494 0.99 13.67 -13.93
C ALA A 494 2.32 14.02 -13.26
N ASP A 495 2.34 14.93 -12.28
CA ASP A 495 3.56 15.41 -11.63
C ASP A 495 3.39 15.47 -10.11
N ALA A 496 3.99 14.49 -9.42
CA ALA A 496 3.99 14.40 -7.97
C ALA A 496 4.81 15.51 -7.28
N ASN A 497 5.61 16.28 -8.02
CA ASN A 497 6.33 17.45 -7.49
C ASN A 497 5.51 18.75 -7.63
N SER A 498 4.37 18.71 -8.31
CA SER A 498 3.48 19.87 -8.38
C SER A 498 2.85 20.14 -7.00
N GLY A 499 2.40 21.38 -6.79
CA GLY A 499 1.69 21.73 -5.55
C GLY A 499 0.42 20.90 -5.35
N VAL A 500 -0.19 20.95 -4.17
CA VAL A 500 -1.45 20.25 -3.88
C VAL A 500 -2.63 21.21 -3.98
N ARG A 501 -3.77 20.73 -4.47
CA ARG A 501 -5.04 21.48 -4.47
C ARG A 501 -6.22 20.57 -4.20
N ARG A 502 -7.34 21.18 -3.80
CA ARG A 502 -8.63 20.49 -3.80
C ARG A 502 -9.06 20.18 -5.24
N MET A 503 -9.39 18.92 -5.49
CA MET A 503 -9.90 18.46 -6.77
C MET A 503 -11.31 19.03 -7.02
N ILE A 504 -11.57 19.37 -8.27
CA ILE A 504 -12.90 19.82 -8.73
C ILE A 504 -13.65 18.59 -9.22
N SER A 505 -14.80 18.30 -8.62
CA SER A 505 -15.65 17.17 -9.02
C SER A 505 -16.24 17.42 -10.41
N GLY A 506 -16.30 16.36 -11.24
CA GLY A 506 -17.11 16.34 -12.45
C GLY A 506 -18.58 15.98 -12.21
N TYR A 507 -18.91 15.51 -11.00
CA TYR A 507 -20.27 15.30 -10.51
C TYR A 507 -20.75 16.62 -9.91
N VAL A 508 -21.52 17.38 -10.70
CA VAL A 508 -21.99 18.73 -10.37
C VAL A 508 -23.43 18.90 -10.79
N LEU A 509 -24.19 19.68 -10.04
CA LEU A 509 -25.61 19.86 -10.28
C LEU A 509 -25.90 20.36 -11.71
N ARG A 510 -26.81 19.69 -12.41
CA ARG A 510 -27.29 20.05 -13.76
C ARG A 510 -28.28 21.23 -13.70
N ASN A 511 -27.72 22.42 -13.46
CA ASN A 511 -28.45 23.68 -13.28
C ASN A 511 -28.09 24.75 -14.34
N GLY A 512 -27.33 24.41 -15.38
CA GLY A 512 -26.85 25.34 -16.41
C GLY A 512 -25.47 25.94 -16.11
N GLN A 513 -24.97 25.81 -14.89
CA GLN A 513 -23.58 26.15 -14.56
C GLN A 513 -22.64 25.03 -15.01
N SER A 514 -21.35 25.33 -15.15
CA SER A 514 -20.33 24.35 -15.55
C SER A 514 -20.66 23.61 -16.87
N ASN A 515 -21.35 24.28 -17.80
CA ASN A 515 -21.83 23.74 -19.07
C ASN A 515 -22.76 22.52 -18.93
N THR A 516 -23.47 22.40 -17.81
CA THR A 516 -24.49 21.37 -17.63
C THR A 516 -25.81 21.74 -18.32
N VAL A 517 -26.67 20.75 -18.54
CA VAL A 517 -28.08 21.00 -18.90
C VAL A 517 -28.76 21.72 -17.74
N ASN A 518 -29.57 22.74 -18.00
CA ASN A 518 -30.37 23.37 -16.96
C ASN A 518 -31.70 22.61 -16.76
N LEU A 519 -31.74 21.72 -15.77
CA LEU A 519 -32.92 20.91 -15.47
C LEU A 519 -34.08 21.72 -14.90
N ALA A 520 -33.84 22.91 -14.32
CA ALA A 520 -34.93 23.77 -13.87
C ALA A 520 -35.76 24.29 -15.05
N SER A 521 -35.12 24.52 -16.21
CA SER A 521 -35.79 24.99 -17.43
C SER A 521 -36.27 23.85 -18.33
N THR A 522 -35.46 22.78 -18.46
CA THR A 522 -35.72 21.68 -19.40
C THR A 522 -36.50 20.51 -18.77
N GLY A 523 -36.60 20.48 -17.44
CA GLY A 523 -37.13 19.34 -16.71
C GLY A 523 -36.22 18.11 -16.74
N ARG A 524 -36.57 17.11 -15.94
CA ARG A 524 -35.90 15.79 -15.90
C ARG A 524 -36.26 14.93 -17.10
N THR A 525 -35.98 15.39 -18.32
CA THR A 525 -36.34 14.67 -19.56
C THR A 525 -35.24 13.73 -20.04
N THR A 526 -34.00 13.94 -19.58
CA THR A 526 -32.85 13.12 -19.96
C THR A 526 -31.95 12.77 -18.76
N LEU A 527 -31.40 11.56 -18.80
CA LEU A 527 -30.37 11.10 -17.87
C LEU A 527 -28.99 11.69 -18.22
N PRO A 528 -28.11 11.88 -17.22
CA PRO A 528 -26.71 12.19 -17.47
C PRO A 528 -26.00 11.00 -18.12
N GLN A 529 -24.91 11.26 -18.85
CA GLN A 529 -24.22 10.24 -19.65
C GLN A 529 -23.64 9.09 -18.81
N TRP A 530 -23.28 9.34 -17.54
CA TRP A 530 -22.82 8.28 -16.66
C TRP A 530 -23.96 7.30 -16.32
N ALA A 531 -25.17 7.80 -16.08
CA ALA A 531 -26.35 6.99 -15.77
C ALA A 531 -26.79 6.17 -16.99
N VAL A 532 -26.75 6.77 -18.18
CA VAL A 532 -26.96 6.06 -19.47
C VAL A 532 -26.05 4.85 -19.60
N ARG A 533 -24.75 5.01 -19.32
CA ARG A 533 -23.77 3.91 -19.37
C ARG A 533 -23.99 2.87 -18.28
N LEU A 534 -24.33 3.29 -17.06
CA LEU A 534 -24.54 2.38 -15.93
C LEU A 534 -25.80 1.53 -16.11
N TYR A 535 -26.91 2.15 -16.51
CA TYR A 535 -28.21 1.49 -16.67
C TYR A 535 -28.38 0.82 -18.03
N GLN A 536 -27.53 1.15 -19.01
CA GLN A 536 -27.58 0.60 -20.37
C GLN A 536 -28.93 0.88 -21.06
N VAL A 537 -29.39 2.13 -20.95
CA VAL A 537 -30.67 2.61 -21.50
C VAL A 537 -30.47 3.83 -22.38
N THR A 538 -31.48 4.21 -23.16
CA THR A 538 -31.48 5.49 -23.89
C THR A 538 -31.55 6.66 -22.91
N ALA A 539 -30.98 7.81 -23.28
CA ALA A 539 -30.99 9.00 -22.42
C ALA A 539 -32.40 9.50 -22.07
N SER A 540 -33.41 9.22 -22.90
CA SER A 540 -34.81 9.64 -22.74
C SER A 540 -35.58 8.88 -21.65
N GLN A 541 -35.05 8.85 -20.43
CA GLN A 541 -35.77 8.35 -19.24
C GLN A 541 -36.19 9.53 -18.38
N ALA A 542 -37.48 9.85 -18.39
CA ALA A 542 -38.01 10.99 -17.66
C ALA A 542 -38.07 10.72 -16.14
N GLY A 543 -37.77 11.75 -15.37
CA GLY A 543 -37.89 11.79 -13.91
C GLY A 543 -39.06 12.66 -13.46
N PRO A 544 -39.21 12.86 -12.15
CA PRO A 544 -40.28 13.69 -11.61
C PRO A 544 -40.09 15.17 -11.97
N THR A 545 -41.19 15.89 -12.16
CA THR A 545 -41.18 17.34 -12.40
C THR A 545 -40.46 18.06 -11.26
N VAL A 546 -39.53 18.96 -11.63
CA VAL A 546 -38.82 19.81 -10.67
C VAL A 546 -39.84 20.69 -9.94
N SER A 547 -39.89 20.56 -8.62
CA SER A 547 -40.87 21.25 -7.77
C SER A 547 -40.32 21.37 -6.34
N PRO A 548 -40.99 22.11 -5.44
CA PRO A 548 -40.63 22.10 -4.01
C PRO A 548 -40.66 20.71 -3.37
N GLN A 549 -41.51 19.80 -3.87
CA GLN A 549 -41.55 18.41 -3.41
C GLN A 549 -40.38 17.59 -3.96
N TYR A 550 -39.97 17.84 -5.21
CA TYR A 550 -38.86 17.15 -5.89
C TYR A 550 -37.80 18.15 -6.38
N PRO A 551 -37.10 18.85 -5.47
CA PRO A 551 -36.13 19.88 -5.82
C PRO A 551 -34.93 19.30 -6.59
N LEU A 552 -34.19 20.16 -7.28
CA LEU A 552 -32.93 19.77 -7.93
C LEU A 552 -31.89 19.35 -6.88
N GLY A 553 -31.12 18.32 -7.22
CA GLY A 553 -30.10 17.71 -6.36
C GLY A 553 -30.66 16.59 -5.47
N ARG A 554 -31.98 16.38 -5.48
CA ARG A 554 -32.62 15.28 -4.74
C ARG A 554 -32.23 13.92 -5.30
N TYR A 555 -32.04 13.82 -6.61
CA TYR A 555 -31.65 12.58 -7.27
C TYR A 555 -30.20 12.63 -7.70
N MET A 556 -29.50 11.50 -7.66
CA MET A 556 -28.10 11.44 -8.09
C MET A 556 -27.94 11.89 -9.54
N GLU A 557 -28.91 11.52 -10.38
CA GLU A 557 -28.96 11.85 -11.79
C GLU A 557 -29.24 13.33 -12.04
N ASP A 558 -29.54 14.14 -11.02
CA ASP A 558 -29.50 15.60 -11.16
C ASP A 558 -28.06 16.13 -11.34
N ASN A 559 -27.02 15.28 -11.26
CA ASN A 559 -25.60 15.65 -11.42
C ASN A 559 -24.92 15.03 -12.66
#